data_AF-A0A359IDQ1-F1
#
_entry.id   AF-A0A359IDQ1-F1
#
_cell.length_a   1.000
_cell.length_b   1.000
_cell.length_c   1.000
_cell.angle_alpha   90.00
_cell.angle_beta   90.00
_cell.angle_gamma   90.00
#
_symmetry.space_group_name_H-M   'P 1'
#
loop_
_entity.id
_entity.type
_entity.pdbx_description
1 polymer ?
#
loop_
_entity_poly.entity_id
_entity_poly.type
_entity_poly.pdbx_seq_one_letter_code
_entity_poly.pdbx_strand_id
1 'polypeptide(L)'
;MKIPEHERQYSTPRKRKRTKPFRTLLNAFTRSPGNPWRNNIMKKFHQFTVLLFTASILLAQNPAVVRNGNKYVFTWSEKAKVSDIPSQLTMNHLNGDVLIRGYHEESIHYVEKMQINADSQKEADALWNEYHLKLEDDENGYIVNKENKKKWSFGTRNIKVEYIVDVPMMTSIAVNTLGGDIDISDIQGAVELVSAGGDMRIENTRGRIYAKTYGGDTYVYKLEGKIDIKSAGGDIEMRDLTGDISVETAGGDILMRDMNGNLDIMTMGGDIELSGMTGLKTRLTTMGGDIEVEECESELYIETKGGEIILRDISGPSKGKTYGGNIEAKNLNGSTDLKTLGGDIDIFRVLGAVDAETDNGSIRIIKLYSSKFDDHHIYATSKNGSITLELPESVDALFNLTTRGYDNKIKSDFTLEITRSDPTRKTASGKSGKGTHPVEVFVENGSIIIHKLNQKTK
;
A
#
# COMPACT_ATOMS: atom_id res chain seq x y z
N MET A 1 61.26 -36.46 21.56
CA MET A 1 61.83 -37.45 22.49
C MET A 1 61.20 -37.21 23.85
N LYS A 2 60.52 -38.23 24.39
CA LYS A 2 60.06 -38.42 25.78
C LYS A 2 58.93 -37.55 26.38
N ILE A 3 57.80 -38.25 26.51
CA ILE A 3 56.71 -38.12 27.49
C ILE A 3 57.27 -38.27 28.93
N PRO A 4 56.58 -37.74 29.96
CA PRO A 4 56.13 -38.67 31.01
C PRO A 4 54.69 -38.45 31.49
N GLU A 5 54.00 -39.57 31.63
CA GLU A 5 52.75 -39.77 32.38
C GLU A 5 53.02 -39.80 33.88
N HIS A 6 52.05 -39.34 34.67
CA HIS A 6 51.76 -39.94 35.97
C HIS A 6 50.27 -39.74 36.34
N GLU A 7 49.51 -40.82 36.29
CA GLU A 7 48.22 -40.97 36.95
C GLU A 7 48.40 -41.23 38.46
N ARG A 8 47.47 -40.71 39.27
CA ARG A 8 46.98 -41.39 40.49
C ARG A 8 45.54 -40.97 40.80
N GLN A 9 44.72 -41.99 41.08
CA GLN A 9 43.24 -42.02 41.18
C GLN A 9 42.69 -41.74 42.61
N TYR A 10 41.34 -41.77 42.68
CA TYR A 10 40.38 -41.77 43.81
C TYR A 10 39.83 -40.37 44.19
N SER A 11 38.52 -40.07 44.26
CA SER A 11 37.32 -40.87 44.57
C SER A 11 36.00 -40.18 44.09
N THR A 12 34.99 -40.98 43.70
CA THR A 12 33.59 -40.67 43.30
C THR A 12 32.67 -40.22 44.49
N PRO A 13 31.37 -39.80 44.36
CA PRO A 13 30.44 -39.91 43.22
C PRO A 13 29.43 -38.73 42.94
N ARG A 14 28.68 -38.90 41.84
CA ARG A 14 27.31 -38.37 41.52
C ARG A 14 27.14 -36.88 41.16
N LYS A 15 27.02 -36.61 39.85
CA LYS A 15 25.73 -36.47 39.13
C LYS A 15 25.99 -36.14 37.65
N ARG A 16 25.37 -36.92 36.76
CA ARG A 16 25.41 -36.74 35.30
C ARG A 16 24.82 -35.38 34.90
N LYS A 17 25.63 -34.48 34.36
CA LYS A 17 25.23 -33.51 33.33
C LYS A 17 26.40 -33.34 32.35
N ARG A 18 26.34 -34.03 31.21
CA ARG A 18 27.19 -33.76 30.06
C ARG A 18 26.31 -33.28 28.90
N THR A 19 26.46 -31.98 28.64
CA THR A 19 26.78 -31.40 27.32
C THR A 19 25.91 -31.81 26.13
N LYS A 20 25.03 -30.88 25.72
CA LYS A 20 24.68 -30.69 24.31
C LYS A 20 25.65 -29.68 23.68
N PRO A 21 26.15 -29.91 22.46
CA PRO A 21 26.85 -28.90 21.68
C PRO A 21 25.84 -27.91 21.07
N PHE A 22 26.36 -26.74 20.70
CA PHE A 22 25.77 -25.74 19.82
C PHE A 22 24.80 -26.33 18.78
N ARG A 23 23.52 -25.95 18.90
CA ARG A 23 22.61 -25.78 17.75
C ARG A 23 21.64 -24.68 18.11
N THR A 24 21.83 -23.55 17.44
CA THR A 24 21.06 -22.33 17.48
C THR A 24 19.59 -22.62 17.17
N LEU A 25 18.72 -21.94 17.89
CA LEU A 25 17.27 -22.06 17.94
C LEU A 25 16.62 -21.88 16.56
N LEU A 26 16.13 -23.00 16.01
CA LEU A 26 15.00 -23.03 15.08
C LEU A 26 13.77 -23.35 15.94
N ASN A 27 12.89 -22.37 16.15
CA ASN A 27 11.47 -22.45 16.51
C ASN A 27 11.04 -21.27 17.40
N ALA A 28 10.66 -20.18 16.73
CA ALA A 28 9.68 -19.22 17.22
C ALA A 28 8.97 -18.61 16.01
N PHE A 29 8.32 -19.47 15.20
CA PHE A 29 7.50 -19.05 14.05
C PHE A 29 6.28 -19.97 13.94
N THR A 30 5.45 -20.00 14.98
CA THR A 30 4.07 -20.49 14.88
C THR A 30 3.24 -19.83 15.97
N ARG A 31 2.71 -18.64 15.66
CA ARG A 31 1.43 -18.10 16.17
C ARG A 31 1.19 -16.74 15.51
N SER A 32 0.85 -16.78 14.23
CA SER A 32 0.09 -15.70 13.60
C SER A 32 -1.36 -15.83 14.09
N PRO A 33 -2.01 -14.76 14.59
CA PRO A 33 -3.44 -14.79 14.88
C PRO A 33 -4.19 -15.07 13.57
N GLY A 34 -5.08 -16.07 13.61
CA GLY A 34 -5.88 -16.45 12.46
C GLY A 34 -6.63 -15.26 11.87
N ASN A 35 -6.43 -15.02 10.58
CA ASN A 35 -7.04 -13.95 9.81
C ASN A 35 -8.59 -14.06 9.86
N PRO A 36 -9.31 -13.11 10.50
CA PRO A 36 -10.77 -13.15 10.60
C PRO A 36 -11.47 -13.00 9.23
N TRP A 37 -10.77 -12.48 8.22
CA TRP A 37 -11.33 -12.11 6.92
C TRP A 37 -11.61 -13.28 5.98
N ARG A 38 -10.82 -14.37 6.06
CA ARG A 38 -11.10 -15.60 5.25
C ARG A 38 -12.48 -16.19 5.54
N ASN A 39 -13.04 -15.94 6.74
CA ASN A 39 -14.29 -16.54 7.18
C ASN A 39 -15.55 -15.72 6.88
N ASN A 40 -15.43 -14.42 6.56
CA ASN A 40 -16.60 -13.58 6.29
C ASN A 40 -16.92 -13.45 4.79
N ILE A 41 -15.92 -13.52 3.91
CA ILE A 41 -16.11 -13.37 2.46
C ILE A 41 -16.57 -14.68 1.82
N MET A 42 -16.04 -15.84 2.27
CA MET A 42 -16.61 -17.13 1.88
C MET A 42 -18.09 -17.26 2.32
N LYS A 43 -18.52 -16.58 3.39
CA LYS A 43 -19.93 -16.59 3.83
C LYS A 43 -20.86 -15.76 2.97
N LYS A 44 -20.39 -14.67 2.33
CA LYS A 44 -21.23 -13.88 1.38
C LYS A 44 -21.37 -14.58 0.03
N PHE A 45 -20.33 -15.26 -0.44
CA PHE A 45 -20.41 -16.16 -1.61
C PHE A 45 -21.22 -17.46 -1.35
N HIS A 46 -21.42 -17.85 -0.08
CA HIS A 46 -22.12 -19.09 0.30
C HIS A 46 -23.65 -19.05 0.20
N GLN A 47 -24.28 -18.03 -0.42
CA GLN A 47 -25.74 -18.09 -0.63
C GLN A 47 -26.17 -19.04 -1.76
N PHE A 48 -25.23 -19.61 -2.52
CA PHE A 48 -25.51 -20.70 -3.45
C PHE A 48 -24.65 -21.92 -3.11
N THR A 49 -25.28 -22.94 -2.53
CA THR A 49 -24.74 -24.30 -2.48
C THR A 49 -24.26 -24.71 -3.87
N VAL A 50 -22.96 -24.95 -4.00
CA VAL A 50 -22.32 -25.51 -5.19
C VAL A 50 -22.84 -26.94 -5.37
N LEU A 51 -23.91 -27.10 -6.16
CA LEU A 51 -24.28 -28.37 -6.76
C LEU A 51 -23.59 -28.44 -8.11
N LEU A 52 -22.38 -29.01 -8.11
CA LEU A 52 -21.66 -29.42 -9.32
C LEU A 52 -22.45 -30.56 -9.98
N PHE A 53 -23.33 -30.22 -10.92
CA PHE A 53 -23.74 -31.17 -11.94
C PHE A 53 -22.78 -31.03 -13.13
N THR A 54 -21.94 -32.05 -13.32
CA THR A 54 -21.24 -32.27 -14.59
C THR A 54 -22.29 -32.63 -15.63
N ALA A 55 -22.93 -31.63 -16.22
CA ALA A 55 -23.80 -31.81 -17.36
C ALA A 55 -22.93 -31.90 -18.62
N SER A 56 -23.02 -33.04 -19.29
CA SER A 56 -22.50 -33.26 -20.63
C SER A 56 -22.88 -32.08 -21.53
N ILE A 57 -21.88 -31.51 -22.21
CA ILE A 57 -22.02 -30.38 -23.13
C ILE A 57 -22.86 -30.84 -24.32
N LEU A 58 -24.17 -30.68 -24.20
CA LEU A 58 -25.06 -30.51 -25.34
C LEU A 58 -25.00 -29.03 -25.70
N LEU A 59 -24.77 -28.73 -26.99
CA LEU A 59 -25.08 -27.44 -27.60
C LEU A 59 -26.60 -27.20 -27.46
N ALA A 60 -27.05 -26.84 -26.26
CA ALA A 60 -28.46 -26.61 -26.00
C ALA A 60 -28.85 -25.27 -26.62
N GLN A 61 -29.84 -25.28 -27.51
CA GLN A 61 -30.43 -24.04 -28.04
C GLN A 61 -31.23 -23.25 -26.98
N ASN A 62 -31.47 -23.85 -25.80
CA ASN A 62 -32.24 -23.28 -24.71
C ASN A 62 -31.45 -23.34 -23.39
N PRO A 63 -31.63 -22.36 -22.48
CA PRO A 63 -30.98 -22.37 -21.17
C PRO A 63 -31.50 -23.51 -20.29
N ALA A 64 -30.66 -23.99 -19.37
CA ALA A 64 -31.11 -24.82 -18.27
C ALA A 64 -31.85 -23.94 -17.25
N VAL A 65 -33.02 -24.38 -16.76
CA VAL A 65 -33.85 -23.59 -15.84
C VAL A 65 -34.16 -24.39 -14.57
N VAL A 66 -33.84 -23.80 -13.42
CA VAL A 66 -34.19 -24.33 -12.10
C VAL A 66 -35.14 -23.35 -11.39
N ARG A 67 -36.26 -23.87 -10.89
CA ARG A 67 -37.26 -23.06 -10.16
C ARG A 67 -37.27 -23.38 -8.67
N ASN A 68 -37.28 -22.35 -7.84
CA ASN A 68 -37.53 -22.45 -6.39
C ASN A 68 -38.49 -21.33 -5.94
N GLY A 69 -39.76 -21.66 -5.76
CA GLY A 69 -40.82 -20.68 -5.48
C GLY A 69 -41.01 -19.70 -6.65
N ASN A 70 -40.84 -18.40 -6.38
CA ASN A 70 -40.89 -17.33 -7.38
C ASN A 70 -39.53 -17.01 -8.01
N LYS A 71 -38.46 -17.73 -7.63
CA LYS A 71 -37.12 -17.57 -8.20
C LYS A 71 -36.90 -18.57 -9.32
N TYR A 72 -36.53 -18.06 -10.49
CA TYR A 72 -36.13 -18.82 -11.66
C TYR A 72 -34.64 -18.56 -11.91
N VAL A 73 -33.84 -19.61 -11.99
CA VAL A 73 -32.41 -19.52 -12.30
C VAL A 73 -32.20 -20.11 -13.68
N PHE A 74 -31.88 -19.24 -14.63
CA PHE A 74 -31.49 -19.61 -15.98
C PHE A 74 -29.97 -19.75 -16.03
N THR A 75 -29.47 -20.79 -16.69
CA THR A 75 -28.04 -20.99 -16.94
C THR A 75 -27.82 -21.23 -18.43
N TRP A 76 -26.97 -20.39 -19.00
CA TRP A 76 -26.52 -20.49 -20.38
C TRP A 76 -25.01 -20.69 -20.42
N SER A 77 -24.53 -21.52 -21.35
CA SER A 77 -23.12 -21.75 -21.52
C SER A 77 -22.77 -21.88 -23.00
N GLU A 78 -21.71 -21.18 -23.39
CA GLU A 78 -21.13 -21.20 -24.74
C GLU A 78 -19.63 -21.47 -24.63
N LYS A 79 -19.09 -22.19 -25.61
CA LYS A 79 -17.66 -22.39 -25.79
C LYS A 79 -17.27 -21.90 -27.17
N ALA A 80 -16.26 -21.03 -27.23
CA ALA A 80 -15.73 -20.50 -28.48
C ALA A 80 -14.22 -20.77 -28.60
N LYS A 81 -13.75 -21.12 -29.78
CA LYS A 81 -12.34 -21.43 -30.01
C LYS A 81 -11.58 -20.17 -30.39
N VAL A 82 -10.54 -19.86 -29.63
CA VAL A 82 -9.66 -18.72 -29.94
C VAL A 82 -8.70 -19.14 -31.05
N SER A 83 -8.74 -18.41 -32.17
CA SER A 83 -7.91 -18.72 -33.35
C SER A 83 -6.57 -17.99 -33.35
N ASP A 84 -6.51 -16.80 -32.75
CA ASP A 84 -5.32 -15.94 -32.68
C ASP A 84 -5.03 -15.49 -31.24
N ILE A 85 -3.76 -15.49 -30.84
CA ILE A 85 -3.28 -15.06 -29.52
C ILE A 85 -2.21 -13.96 -29.72
N PRO A 86 -2.29 -12.80 -29.04
CA PRO A 86 -3.26 -12.44 -28.01
C PRO A 86 -4.67 -12.21 -28.58
N SER A 87 -5.67 -12.78 -27.93
CA SER A 87 -7.08 -12.55 -28.23
C SER A 87 -7.62 -11.39 -27.39
N GLN A 88 -8.78 -10.86 -27.74
CA GLN A 88 -9.49 -9.86 -26.95
C GLN A 88 -10.85 -10.38 -26.49
N LEU A 89 -11.21 -10.09 -25.24
CA LEU A 89 -12.58 -10.21 -24.73
C LEU A 89 -13.07 -8.84 -24.29
N THR A 90 -14.13 -8.35 -24.91
CA THR A 90 -14.81 -7.12 -24.52
C THR A 90 -16.19 -7.43 -23.95
N MET A 91 -16.55 -6.88 -22.79
CA MET A 91 -17.89 -7.05 -22.22
C MET A 91 -18.46 -5.68 -21.83
N ASN A 92 -19.54 -5.27 -22.50
CA ASN A 92 -20.05 -3.89 -22.43
C ASN A 92 -21.40 -3.78 -21.73
N HIS A 93 -21.59 -2.69 -20.98
CA HIS A 93 -22.86 -2.33 -20.32
C HIS A 93 -23.48 -3.50 -19.56
N LEU A 94 -22.64 -4.24 -18.84
CA LEU A 94 -23.09 -5.32 -17.98
C LEU A 94 -23.85 -4.76 -16.78
N ASN A 95 -24.64 -5.63 -16.16
CA ASN A 95 -25.13 -5.42 -14.80
C ASN A 95 -25.14 -6.77 -14.09
N GLY A 96 -24.49 -6.83 -12.94
CA GLY A 96 -24.26 -8.07 -12.20
C GLY A 96 -22.78 -8.38 -12.06
N ASP A 97 -22.50 -9.47 -11.37
CA ASP A 97 -21.14 -9.85 -10.98
C ASP A 97 -20.40 -10.46 -12.17
N VAL A 98 -19.11 -10.15 -12.30
CA VAL A 98 -18.26 -10.58 -13.40
C VAL A 98 -17.04 -11.29 -12.84
N LEU A 99 -16.89 -12.57 -13.17
CA LEU A 99 -15.73 -13.38 -12.84
C LEU A 99 -15.02 -13.78 -14.14
N ILE A 100 -13.77 -13.32 -14.33
CA ILE A 100 -12.93 -13.71 -15.47
C ILE A 100 -11.66 -14.37 -14.96
N ARG A 101 -11.34 -15.54 -15.51
CA ARG A 101 -10.17 -16.33 -15.10
C ARG A 101 -9.33 -16.73 -16.31
N GLY A 102 -8.03 -16.49 -16.23
CA GLY A 102 -7.05 -16.98 -17.19
C GLY A 102 -6.74 -18.46 -16.98
N TYR A 103 -6.65 -19.23 -18.05
CA TYR A 103 -6.29 -20.64 -18.00
C TYR A 103 -5.54 -21.10 -19.26
N HIS A 104 -5.10 -22.36 -19.28
CA HIS A 104 -4.15 -22.89 -20.27
C HIS A 104 -4.79 -23.50 -21.54
N GLU A 105 -6.09 -23.34 -21.78
CA GLU A 105 -6.70 -23.77 -23.05
C GLU A 105 -6.87 -22.60 -24.03
N GLU A 106 -7.00 -22.92 -25.32
CA GLU A 106 -7.19 -21.97 -26.43
C GLU A 106 -8.69 -21.75 -26.74
N SER A 107 -9.51 -21.66 -25.69
CA SER A 107 -10.94 -21.42 -25.83
C SER A 107 -11.45 -20.40 -24.82
N ILE A 108 -12.55 -19.76 -25.14
CA ILE A 108 -13.34 -19.02 -24.16
C ILE A 108 -14.51 -19.91 -23.73
N HIS A 109 -14.69 -20.09 -22.42
CA HIS A 109 -15.91 -20.66 -21.86
C HIS A 109 -16.69 -19.53 -21.19
N TYR A 110 -17.85 -19.23 -21.74
CA TYR A 110 -18.76 -18.22 -21.21
C TYR A 110 -19.94 -18.91 -20.53
N VAL A 111 -20.23 -18.53 -19.29
CA VAL A 111 -21.41 -18.98 -18.54
C VAL A 111 -22.13 -17.76 -17.99
N GLU A 112 -23.42 -17.67 -18.28
CA GLU A 112 -24.32 -16.67 -17.69
C GLU A 112 -25.32 -17.36 -16.78
N LYS A 113 -25.40 -16.92 -15.53
CA LYS A 113 -26.46 -17.31 -14.60
C LYS A 113 -27.35 -16.11 -14.31
N MET A 114 -28.62 -16.20 -14.67
CA MET A 114 -29.59 -15.15 -14.40
C MET A 114 -30.65 -15.65 -13.44
N GLN A 115 -30.70 -15.06 -12.25
CA GLN A 115 -31.76 -15.27 -11.28
C GLN A 115 -32.83 -14.19 -11.46
N ILE A 116 -34.05 -14.61 -11.77
CA ILE A 116 -35.22 -13.75 -11.99
C ILE A 116 -36.27 -14.07 -10.92
N ASN A 117 -36.72 -13.05 -10.19
CA ASN A 117 -37.89 -13.17 -9.33
C ASN A 117 -39.14 -12.76 -10.14
N ALA A 118 -40.02 -13.72 -10.43
CA ALA A 118 -41.20 -13.54 -11.27
C ALA A 118 -42.38 -14.38 -10.74
N ASP A 119 -43.61 -13.96 -11.05
CA ASP A 119 -44.81 -14.66 -10.59
C ASP A 119 -45.15 -15.86 -11.48
N SER A 120 -44.62 -15.90 -12.70
CA SER A 120 -44.84 -16.98 -13.66
C SER A 120 -43.61 -17.30 -14.51
N GLN A 121 -43.52 -18.54 -15.02
CA GLN A 121 -42.48 -18.95 -15.97
C GLN A 121 -42.50 -18.08 -17.23
N LYS A 122 -43.69 -17.73 -17.74
CA LYS A 122 -43.86 -16.90 -18.93
C LYS A 122 -43.23 -15.51 -18.76
N GLU A 123 -43.41 -14.91 -17.58
CA GLU A 123 -42.77 -13.64 -17.24
C GLU A 123 -41.25 -13.80 -17.12
N ALA A 124 -40.79 -14.87 -16.45
CA ALA A 124 -39.37 -15.17 -16.31
C ALA A 124 -38.69 -15.38 -17.68
N ASP A 125 -39.32 -16.12 -18.59
CA ASP A 125 -38.83 -16.36 -19.96
C ASP A 125 -38.78 -15.07 -20.78
N ALA A 126 -39.76 -14.17 -20.61
CA ALA A 126 -39.77 -12.88 -21.28
C ALA A 126 -38.58 -12.02 -20.83
N LEU A 127 -38.35 -11.92 -19.52
CA LEU A 127 -37.21 -11.20 -18.96
C LEU A 127 -35.87 -11.83 -19.36
N TRP A 128 -35.75 -13.16 -19.33
CA TRP A 128 -34.57 -13.86 -19.83
C TRP A 128 -34.26 -13.48 -21.28
N ASN A 129 -35.25 -13.59 -22.19
CA ASN A 129 -35.04 -13.27 -23.60
C ASN A 129 -34.70 -11.78 -23.82
N GLU A 130 -35.26 -10.90 -23.00
CA GLU A 130 -34.98 -9.45 -23.03
C GLU A 130 -33.54 -9.15 -22.60
N TYR A 131 -33.02 -9.77 -21.54
CA TYR A 131 -31.75 -9.37 -20.91
C TYR A 131 -30.54 -10.29 -21.18
N HIS A 132 -30.74 -11.57 -21.53
CA HIS A 132 -29.66 -12.53 -21.76
C HIS A 132 -28.66 -12.04 -22.82
N LEU A 133 -27.36 -12.18 -22.54
CA LEU A 133 -26.26 -11.77 -23.41
C LEU A 133 -25.53 -12.98 -24.00
N LYS A 134 -25.11 -12.87 -25.26
CA LYS A 134 -24.39 -13.91 -25.97
C LYS A 134 -22.94 -13.52 -26.20
N LEU A 135 -22.09 -14.51 -26.37
CA LEU A 135 -20.73 -14.33 -26.85
C LEU A 135 -20.77 -14.25 -28.38
N GLU A 136 -20.30 -13.14 -28.94
CA GLU A 136 -20.29 -12.88 -30.38
C GLU A 136 -18.84 -12.72 -30.87
N ASP A 137 -18.57 -13.14 -32.11
CA ASP A 137 -17.27 -12.90 -32.74
C ASP A 137 -17.06 -11.39 -32.99
N ASP A 138 -15.81 -10.95 -32.81
CA ASP A 138 -15.35 -9.60 -33.13
C ASP A 138 -14.01 -9.63 -33.86
N GLU A 139 -13.60 -8.50 -34.46
CA GLU A 139 -12.42 -8.44 -35.35
C GLU A 139 -11.15 -9.08 -34.74
N ASN A 140 -10.94 -8.92 -33.42
CA ASN A 140 -9.76 -9.41 -32.72
C ASN A 140 -10.06 -10.41 -31.57
N GLY A 141 -11.25 -11.00 -31.55
CA GLY A 141 -11.63 -11.96 -30.51
C GLY A 141 -13.14 -12.03 -30.31
N TYR A 142 -13.59 -11.76 -29.09
CA TYR A 142 -14.97 -11.95 -28.68
C TYR A 142 -15.52 -10.73 -27.96
N ILE A 143 -16.82 -10.53 -28.14
CA ILE A 143 -17.56 -9.45 -27.49
C ILE A 143 -18.87 -9.96 -26.89
N VAL A 144 -19.18 -9.48 -25.69
CA VAL A 144 -20.47 -9.63 -25.05
C VAL A 144 -21.16 -8.27 -25.08
N ASN A 145 -22.37 -8.22 -25.65
CA ASN A 145 -23.17 -7.01 -25.87
C ASN A 145 -22.57 -6.03 -26.91
N LYS A 146 -22.33 -6.49 -28.14
CA LYS A 146 -21.64 -5.76 -29.23
C LYS A 146 -22.20 -4.37 -29.58
N GLU A 147 -23.49 -4.15 -29.40
CA GLU A 147 -24.17 -2.94 -29.90
C GLU A 147 -24.91 -2.12 -28.82
N ASN A 148 -24.71 -2.43 -27.53
CA ASN A 148 -25.50 -1.85 -26.43
C ASN A 148 -27.03 -1.93 -26.66
N LYS A 149 -27.46 -2.91 -27.47
CA LYS A 149 -28.83 -3.10 -27.95
C LYS A 149 -29.82 -3.32 -26.80
N LYS A 150 -29.32 -3.84 -25.67
CA LYS A 150 -30.08 -4.12 -24.45
C LYS A 150 -29.69 -3.12 -23.38
N LYS A 151 -30.49 -2.05 -23.23
CA LYS A 151 -30.32 -1.05 -22.17
C LYS A 151 -31.06 -1.50 -20.91
N TRP A 152 -30.33 -1.63 -19.81
CA TRP A 152 -30.94 -1.87 -18.49
C TRP A 152 -31.86 -0.69 -18.13
N SER A 153 -33.15 -0.98 -17.93
CA SER A 153 -34.19 0.02 -17.66
C SER A 153 -34.85 -0.18 -16.28
N PHE A 154 -35.79 0.71 -15.90
CA PHE A 154 -36.46 0.77 -14.59
C PHE A 154 -37.41 -0.45 -14.37
N GLY A 155 -36.83 -1.65 -14.17
CA GLY A 155 -37.53 -2.92 -13.92
C GLY A 155 -36.61 -4.05 -13.43
N THR A 156 -35.30 -3.77 -13.32
CA THR A 156 -34.21 -4.73 -13.15
C THR A 156 -33.92 -5.11 -11.69
N ARG A 157 -34.66 -4.56 -10.72
CA ARG A 157 -34.48 -4.88 -9.28
C ARG A 157 -34.71 -6.35 -8.94
N ASN A 158 -35.44 -7.08 -9.77
CA ASN A 158 -35.77 -8.48 -9.57
C ASN A 158 -34.83 -9.46 -10.32
N ILE A 159 -33.80 -8.94 -10.99
CA ILE A 159 -32.86 -9.72 -11.79
C ILE A 159 -31.47 -9.61 -11.18
N LYS A 160 -30.80 -10.75 -10.98
CA LYS A 160 -29.38 -10.83 -10.64
C LYS A 160 -28.68 -11.65 -11.70
N VAL A 161 -27.53 -11.17 -12.17
CA VAL A 161 -26.73 -11.87 -13.19
C VAL A 161 -25.33 -12.09 -12.66
N GLU A 162 -24.79 -13.27 -12.95
CA GLU A 162 -23.40 -13.64 -12.73
C GLU A 162 -22.83 -14.09 -14.09
N TYR A 163 -21.78 -13.43 -14.55
CA TYR A 163 -21.04 -13.78 -15.75
C TYR A 163 -19.73 -14.46 -15.33
N ILE A 164 -19.53 -15.71 -15.73
CA ILE A 164 -18.30 -16.46 -15.45
C ILE A 164 -17.64 -16.75 -16.79
N VAL A 165 -16.42 -16.24 -16.99
CA VAL A 165 -15.70 -16.35 -18.25
C VAL A 165 -14.29 -16.88 -18.04
N ASP A 166 -14.02 -18.07 -18.57
CA ASP A 166 -12.66 -18.61 -18.61
C ASP A 166 -12.04 -18.29 -19.96
N VAL A 167 -10.86 -17.65 -19.97
CA VAL A 167 -10.17 -17.17 -21.17
C VAL A 167 -8.71 -17.66 -21.23
N PRO A 168 -8.08 -17.84 -22.40
CA PRO A 168 -6.65 -18.11 -22.46
C PRO A 168 -5.87 -17.00 -21.75
N MET A 169 -4.83 -17.33 -20.98
CA MET A 169 -4.12 -16.36 -20.14
C MET A 169 -3.64 -15.10 -20.89
N MET A 170 -3.27 -15.23 -22.16
CA MET A 170 -2.78 -14.12 -23.00
C MET A 170 -3.90 -13.22 -23.57
N THR A 171 -5.14 -13.40 -23.14
CA THR A 171 -6.29 -12.61 -23.61
C THR A 171 -6.28 -11.23 -22.97
N SER A 172 -6.47 -10.19 -23.78
CA SER A 172 -6.70 -8.84 -23.29
C SER A 172 -8.19 -8.64 -22.96
N ILE A 173 -8.46 -8.06 -21.80
CA ILE A 173 -9.78 -7.97 -21.19
C ILE A 173 -10.20 -6.50 -21.13
N ALA A 174 -11.40 -6.21 -21.64
CA ALA A 174 -12.07 -4.92 -21.48
C ALA A 174 -13.47 -5.16 -20.89
N VAL A 175 -13.72 -4.70 -19.67
CA VAL A 175 -15.02 -4.84 -19.00
C VAL A 175 -15.57 -3.47 -18.64
N ASN A 176 -16.82 -3.23 -19.03
CA ASN A 176 -17.59 -2.07 -18.61
C ASN A 176 -18.91 -2.55 -17.98
N THR A 177 -19.09 -2.26 -16.69
CA THR A 177 -20.29 -2.60 -15.94
C THR A 177 -20.94 -1.39 -15.28
N LEU A 178 -22.26 -1.43 -15.18
CA LEU A 178 -23.08 -0.46 -14.44
C LEU A 178 -23.15 -0.78 -12.94
N GLY A 179 -22.69 -1.96 -12.53
CA GLY A 179 -22.65 -2.40 -11.14
C GLY A 179 -22.45 -3.90 -10.99
N GLY A 180 -22.23 -4.35 -9.76
CA GLY A 180 -21.85 -5.72 -9.43
C GLY A 180 -20.35 -5.86 -9.24
N ASP A 181 -19.94 -6.92 -8.56
CA ASP A 181 -18.54 -7.12 -8.21
C ASP A 181 -17.77 -7.64 -9.44
N ILE A 182 -16.51 -7.20 -9.59
CA ILE A 182 -15.62 -7.67 -10.65
C ILE A 182 -14.48 -8.45 -10.01
N ASP A 183 -14.25 -9.68 -10.46
CA ASP A 183 -13.13 -10.53 -10.07
C ASP A 183 -12.37 -10.98 -11.33
N ILE A 184 -11.12 -10.51 -11.48
CA ILE A 184 -10.22 -10.87 -12.56
C ILE A 184 -9.01 -11.60 -11.99
N SER A 185 -8.69 -12.77 -12.54
CA SER A 185 -7.52 -13.54 -12.10
C SER A 185 -6.75 -14.18 -13.26
N ASP A 186 -5.45 -14.37 -13.05
CA ASP A 186 -4.56 -15.19 -13.90
C ASP A 186 -4.40 -14.68 -15.35
N ILE A 187 -4.53 -13.38 -15.58
CA ILE A 187 -4.42 -12.75 -16.91
C ILE A 187 -2.98 -12.25 -17.18
N GLN A 188 -2.49 -12.43 -18.40
CA GLN A 188 -1.19 -11.95 -18.88
C GLN A 188 -1.32 -10.95 -20.06
N GLY A 189 -2.54 -10.75 -20.55
CA GLY A 189 -2.89 -9.68 -21.50
C GLY A 189 -3.16 -8.34 -20.81
N ALA A 190 -3.50 -7.31 -21.60
CA ALA A 190 -3.91 -6.03 -21.04
C ALA A 190 -5.29 -6.15 -20.35
N VAL A 191 -5.49 -5.45 -19.24
CA VAL A 191 -6.75 -5.42 -18.49
C VAL A 191 -7.24 -3.99 -18.39
N GLU A 192 -8.46 -3.73 -18.86
CA GLU A 192 -9.17 -2.46 -18.75
C GLU A 192 -10.52 -2.70 -18.09
N LEU A 193 -10.70 -2.16 -16.88
CA LEU A 193 -11.93 -2.31 -16.09
C LEU A 193 -12.55 -0.95 -15.84
N VAL A 194 -13.84 -0.81 -16.14
CA VAL A 194 -14.62 0.38 -15.83
C VAL A 194 -15.90 -0.07 -15.12
N SER A 195 -16.08 0.34 -13.87
CA SER A 195 -17.29 0.05 -13.09
C SER A 195 -17.93 1.32 -12.56
N ALA A 196 -19.27 1.39 -12.61
CA ALA A 196 -20.01 2.42 -11.90
C ALA A 196 -20.15 2.13 -10.39
N GLY A 197 -19.85 0.91 -9.92
CA GLY A 197 -19.82 0.54 -8.51
C GLY A 197 -19.76 -0.98 -8.27
N GLY A 198 -19.58 -1.39 -7.02
CA GLY A 198 -19.32 -2.79 -6.67
C GLY A 198 -17.83 -3.01 -6.40
N ASP A 199 -17.51 -4.07 -5.65
CA ASP A 199 -16.13 -4.32 -5.25
C ASP A 199 -15.33 -4.87 -6.44
N MET A 200 -14.06 -4.49 -6.53
CA MET A 200 -13.16 -4.92 -7.59
C MET A 200 -12.02 -5.74 -7.00
N ARG A 201 -11.77 -6.92 -7.56
CA ARG A 201 -10.64 -7.78 -7.22
C ARG A 201 -9.84 -8.09 -8.49
N ILE A 202 -8.53 -7.85 -8.42
CA ILE A 202 -7.59 -8.21 -9.49
C ILE A 202 -6.46 -9.03 -8.87
N GLU A 203 -6.26 -10.26 -9.35
CA GLU A 203 -5.25 -11.18 -8.81
C GLU A 203 -4.34 -11.79 -9.88
N ASN A 204 -3.08 -12.03 -9.49
CA ASN A 204 -2.10 -12.81 -10.26
C ASN A 204 -2.03 -12.40 -11.75
N THR A 205 -2.04 -11.09 -12.01
CA THR A 205 -2.20 -10.53 -13.35
C THR A 205 -0.95 -9.78 -13.78
N ARG A 206 -0.55 -9.91 -15.04
CA ARG A 206 0.66 -9.28 -15.60
C ARG A 206 0.33 -8.44 -16.81
N GLY A 207 1.08 -7.36 -17.00
CA GLY A 207 1.00 -6.50 -18.19
C GLY A 207 0.55 -5.09 -17.87
N ARG A 208 -0.31 -4.51 -18.72
CA ARG A 208 -0.91 -3.20 -18.49
C ARG A 208 -2.27 -3.39 -17.84
N ILE A 209 -2.42 -2.92 -16.61
CA ILE A 209 -3.69 -2.94 -15.88
C ILE A 209 -4.17 -1.49 -15.71
N TYR A 210 -5.38 -1.22 -16.20
CA TYR A 210 -6.10 0.02 -15.96
C TYR A 210 -7.44 -0.32 -15.32
N ALA A 211 -7.73 0.28 -14.18
CA ALA A 211 -8.97 0.08 -13.45
C ALA A 211 -9.57 1.43 -13.06
N LYS A 212 -10.85 1.59 -13.33
CA LYS A 212 -11.62 2.76 -12.91
C LYS A 212 -12.92 2.33 -12.25
N THR A 213 -13.14 2.76 -11.02
CA THR A 213 -14.42 2.57 -10.33
C THR A 213 -14.98 3.89 -9.78
N TYR A 214 -16.29 3.99 -9.68
CA TYR A 214 -16.96 5.11 -9.01
C TYR A 214 -17.40 4.78 -7.58
N GLY A 215 -17.21 3.56 -7.11
CA GLY A 215 -17.45 3.14 -5.73
C GLY A 215 -17.23 1.65 -5.51
N GLY A 216 -17.31 1.21 -4.25
CA GLY A 216 -16.90 -0.14 -3.84
C GLY A 216 -15.40 -0.21 -3.58
N ASP A 217 -14.98 -1.22 -2.81
CA ASP A 217 -13.58 -1.37 -2.41
C ASP A 217 -12.77 -2.03 -3.55
N THR A 218 -11.50 -1.68 -3.66
CA THR A 218 -10.60 -2.24 -4.68
C THR A 218 -9.48 -3.03 -4.03
N TYR A 219 -9.37 -4.30 -4.40
CA TYR A 219 -8.40 -5.26 -3.88
C TYR A 219 -7.49 -5.74 -5.01
N VAL A 220 -6.19 -5.47 -4.88
CA VAL A 220 -5.21 -5.79 -5.91
C VAL A 220 -4.07 -6.60 -5.32
N TYR A 221 -3.83 -7.80 -5.86
CA TYR A 221 -2.85 -8.71 -5.29
C TYR A 221 -2.03 -9.49 -6.31
N LYS A 222 -0.70 -9.46 -6.17
CA LYS A 222 0.25 -10.12 -7.09
C LYS A 222 0.13 -9.64 -8.53
N LEU A 223 0.34 -8.35 -8.74
CA LEU A 223 0.34 -7.78 -10.09
C LEU A 223 1.75 -7.39 -10.50
N GLU A 224 2.07 -7.58 -11.78
CA GLU A 224 3.35 -7.17 -12.35
C GLU A 224 3.16 -6.35 -13.64
N GLY A 225 3.79 -5.18 -13.74
CA GLY A 225 3.80 -4.36 -14.95
C GLY A 225 3.42 -2.90 -14.70
N LYS A 226 2.59 -2.32 -15.57
CA LYS A 226 2.12 -0.93 -15.46
C LYS A 226 0.69 -0.92 -14.95
N ILE A 227 0.47 -0.37 -13.76
CA ILE A 227 -0.79 -0.41 -13.02
C ILE A 227 -1.28 1.01 -12.80
N ASP A 228 -2.50 1.32 -13.27
CA ASP A 228 -3.17 2.62 -13.12
C ASP A 228 -4.59 2.38 -12.57
N ILE A 229 -4.83 2.80 -11.33
CA ILE A 229 -6.10 2.61 -10.63
C ILE A 229 -6.71 3.96 -10.28
N LYS A 230 -7.97 4.16 -10.64
CA LYS A 230 -8.72 5.39 -10.35
C LYS A 230 -10.02 5.06 -9.66
N SER A 231 -10.24 5.62 -8.47
CA SER A 231 -11.48 5.45 -7.73
C SER A 231 -12.13 6.80 -7.39
N ALA A 232 -13.46 6.85 -7.36
CA ALA A 232 -14.18 7.98 -6.76
C ALA A 232 -14.47 7.77 -5.26
N GLY A 233 -14.31 6.56 -4.73
CA GLY A 233 -14.55 6.23 -3.32
C GLY A 233 -14.46 4.73 -3.04
N GLY A 234 -14.48 4.34 -1.77
CA GLY A 234 -14.14 2.99 -1.33
C GLY A 234 -12.64 2.83 -1.12
N ASP A 235 -12.27 1.90 -0.24
CA ASP A 235 -10.88 1.71 0.19
C ASP A 235 -10.10 0.91 -0.86
N ILE A 236 -8.80 1.16 -0.93
CA ILE A 236 -7.91 0.47 -1.88
C ILE A 236 -6.86 -0.30 -1.09
N GLU A 237 -6.89 -1.63 -1.21
CA GLU A 237 -5.87 -2.52 -0.65
C GLU A 237 -5.00 -3.10 -1.78
N MET A 238 -3.69 -2.90 -1.66
CA MET A 238 -2.69 -3.40 -2.62
C MET A 238 -1.63 -4.23 -1.92
N ARG A 239 -1.32 -5.41 -2.46
CA ARG A 239 -0.28 -6.28 -1.92
C ARG A 239 0.52 -7.07 -2.96
N ASP A 240 1.84 -7.17 -2.80
CA ASP A 240 2.75 -7.90 -3.69
C ASP A 240 2.72 -7.34 -5.13
N LEU A 241 2.87 -6.03 -5.32
CA LEU A 241 2.86 -5.40 -6.65
C LEU A 241 4.28 -5.08 -7.11
N THR A 242 4.58 -5.34 -8.39
CA THR A 242 5.87 -5.02 -9.00
C THR A 242 5.72 -4.20 -10.29
N GLY A 243 6.43 -3.08 -10.41
CA GLY A 243 6.51 -2.26 -11.64
C GLY A 243 6.22 -0.78 -11.42
N ASP A 244 5.53 -0.15 -12.37
CA ASP A 244 5.13 1.26 -12.29
C ASP A 244 3.66 1.35 -11.84
N ILE A 245 3.43 1.82 -10.62
CA ILE A 245 2.12 1.82 -9.96
C ILE A 245 1.66 3.27 -9.73
N SER A 246 0.48 3.59 -10.25
CA SER A 246 -0.20 4.88 -10.09
C SER A 246 -1.60 4.66 -9.53
N VAL A 247 -1.96 5.32 -8.43
CA VAL A 247 -3.32 5.25 -7.85
C VAL A 247 -3.83 6.62 -7.49
N GLU A 248 -5.08 6.88 -7.86
CA GLU A 248 -5.79 8.12 -7.53
C GLU A 248 -7.17 7.79 -6.94
N THR A 249 -7.50 8.31 -5.76
CA THR A 249 -8.85 8.19 -5.18
C THR A 249 -9.36 9.51 -4.61
N ALA A 250 -10.68 9.72 -4.63
CA ALA A 250 -11.28 10.94 -4.09
C ALA A 250 -11.57 10.89 -2.58
N GLY A 251 -11.48 9.74 -1.90
CA GLY A 251 -11.78 9.74 -0.46
C GLY A 251 -11.59 8.45 0.34
N GLY A 252 -11.33 7.30 -0.28
CA GLY A 252 -11.03 6.08 0.47
C GLY A 252 -9.59 6.04 1.00
N ASP A 253 -9.37 5.19 2.00
CA ASP A 253 -8.05 4.91 2.54
C ASP A 253 -7.27 4.01 1.57
N ILE A 254 -5.94 4.19 1.54
CA ILE A 254 -5.06 3.40 0.69
C ILE A 254 -4.08 2.63 1.56
N LEU A 255 -4.19 1.30 1.52
CA LEU A 255 -3.33 0.38 2.24
C LEU A 255 -2.45 -0.39 1.27
N MET A 256 -1.13 -0.29 1.45
CA MET A 256 -0.13 -0.91 0.57
C MET A 256 0.85 -1.75 1.36
N ARG A 257 1.06 -2.99 0.90
CA ARG A 257 2.04 -3.91 1.49
C ARG A 257 2.90 -4.57 0.41
N ASP A 258 4.21 -4.67 0.65
CA ASP A 258 5.13 -5.45 -0.19
C ASP A 258 5.12 -4.96 -1.67
N MET A 259 5.58 -3.72 -1.86
CA MET A 259 5.60 -3.02 -3.14
C MET A 259 7.03 -2.96 -3.70
N ASN A 260 7.20 -3.18 -5.02
CA ASN A 260 8.49 -3.13 -5.69
C ASN A 260 8.45 -2.32 -6.99
N GLY A 261 9.16 -1.19 -7.07
CA GLY A 261 9.26 -0.38 -8.29
C GLY A 261 9.02 1.11 -8.06
N ASN A 262 8.28 1.77 -8.95
CA ASN A 262 7.94 3.19 -8.81
C ASN A 262 6.50 3.33 -8.34
N LEU A 263 6.27 4.19 -7.35
CA LEU A 263 4.98 4.36 -6.71
C LEU A 263 4.54 5.82 -6.73
N ASP A 264 3.34 6.08 -7.22
CA ASP A 264 2.71 7.41 -7.28
C ASP A 264 1.26 7.33 -6.79
N ILE A 265 1.00 7.80 -5.58
CA ILE A 265 -0.27 7.59 -4.87
C ILE A 265 -0.85 8.91 -4.45
N MET A 266 -2.12 9.12 -4.77
CA MET A 266 -2.88 10.30 -4.41
C MET A 266 -4.26 9.93 -3.86
N THR A 267 -4.62 10.50 -2.72
CA THR A 267 -6.00 10.54 -2.22
C THR A 267 -6.41 11.96 -1.86
N MET A 268 -7.69 12.30 -1.93
CA MET A 268 -8.15 13.62 -1.49
C MET A 268 -8.57 13.61 -0.01
N GLY A 269 -9.03 12.49 0.53
CA GLY A 269 -9.67 12.45 1.86
C GLY A 269 -9.12 11.41 2.81
N GLY A 270 -8.68 10.26 2.29
CA GLY A 270 -8.28 9.12 3.11
C GLY A 270 -6.84 9.18 3.58
N ASP A 271 -6.53 8.23 4.46
CA ASP A 271 -5.19 7.96 4.96
C ASP A 271 -4.40 7.11 3.97
N ILE A 272 -3.08 7.20 4.03
CA ILE A 272 -2.18 6.35 3.23
C ILE A 272 -1.27 5.58 4.19
N GLU A 273 -1.38 4.25 4.19
CA GLU A 273 -0.50 3.34 4.91
C GLU A 273 0.35 2.55 3.91
N LEU A 274 1.67 2.69 3.99
CA LEU A 274 2.64 1.97 3.17
C LEU A 274 3.60 1.18 4.05
N SER A 275 3.66 -0.14 3.86
CA SER A 275 4.64 -1.01 4.53
C SER A 275 5.38 -1.90 3.52
N GLY A 276 6.71 -2.00 3.64
CA GLY A 276 7.51 -2.86 2.79
C GLY A 276 7.59 -2.36 1.35
N MET A 277 8.30 -1.25 1.13
CA MET A 277 8.51 -0.66 -0.19
C MET A 277 9.96 -0.79 -0.61
N THR A 278 10.21 -1.27 -1.83
CA THR A 278 11.54 -1.27 -2.46
C THR A 278 11.46 -0.63 -3.83
N GLY A 279 12.39 0.25 -4.18
CA GLY A 279 12.30 0.89 -5.49
C GLY A 279 13.21 2.09 -5.66
N LEU A 280 13.04 2.78 -6.78
CA LEU A 280 13.79 4.01 -7.03
C LEU A 280 13.08 5.22 -6.41
N LYS A 281 11.76 5.32 -6.58
CA LYS A 281 10.99 6.51 -6.20
C LYS A 281 9.59 6.17 -5.70
N THR A 282 9.23 6.81 -4.59
CA THR A 282 7.90 6.73 -3.98
C THR A 282 7.36 8.13 -3.75
N ARG A 283 6.16 8.43 -4.26
CA ARG A 283 5.42 9.65 -4.00
C ARG A 283 4.06 9.31 -3.40
N LEU A 284 3.78 9.86 -2.22
CA LEU A 284 2.51 9.74 -1.52
C LEU A 284 1.93 11.13 -1.28
N THR A 285 0.66 11.34 -1.59
CA THR A 285 0.00 12.64 -1.40
C THR A 285 -1.43 12.47 -0.93
N THR A 286 -1.80 13.18 0.13
CA THR A 286 -3.20 13.33 0.55
C THR A 286 -3.53 14.80 0.82
N MET A 287 -4.80 15.17 0.83
CA MET A 287 -5.20 16.51 1.28
C MET A 287 -5.62 16.50 2.76
N GLY A 288 -6.43 15.52 3.17
CA GLY A 288 -7.00 15.46 4.52
C GLY A 288 -6.31 14.50 5.47
N GLY A 289 -5.96 13.30 4.98
CA GLY A 289 -5.55 12.19 5.82
C GLY A 289 -4.11 12.21 6.31
N ASP A 290 -3.81 11.25 7.17
CA ASP A 290 -2.50 10.94 7.68
C ASP A 290 -1.73 10.08 6.67
N ILE A 291 -0.39 10.15 6.72
CA ILE A 291 0.48 9.29 5.92
C ILE A 291 1.43 8.55 6.85
N GLU A 292 1.31 7.22 6.88
CA GLU A 292 2.18 6.32 7.61
C GLU A 292 3.02 5.49 6.65
N VAL A 293 4.34 5.53 6.83
CA VAL A 293 5.29 4.76 6.01
C VAL A 293 6.23 3.97 6.91
N GLU A 294 6.26 2.66 6.72
CA GLU A 294 7.16 1.74 7.39
C GLU A 294 7.98 0.92 6.39
N GLU A 295 9.25 0.64 6.71
CA GLU A 295 10.11 -0.25 5.93
C GLU A 295 10.20 0.15 4.44
N CYS A 296 10.71 1.36 4.18
CA CYS A 296 10.78 1.92 2.82
C CYS A 296 12.23 2.11 2.36
N GLU A 297 12.60 1.42 1.29
CA GLU A 297 13.89 1.53 0.60
C GLU A 297 13.71 2.21 -0.77
N SER A 298 13.55 3.54 -0.77
CA SER A 298 13.43 4.36 -1.99
C SER A 298 13.70 5.85 -1.73
N GLU A 299 13.77 6.67 -2.79
CA GLU A 299 13.61 8.13 -2.65
C GLU A 299 12.14 8.45 -2.35
N LEU A 300 11.88 8.94 -1.14
CA LEU A 300 10.53 9.11 -0.60
C LEU A 300 10.09 10.59 -0.62
N TYR A 301 8.98 10.88 -1.29
CA TYR A 301 8.30 12.17 -1.24
C TYR A 301 6.90 12.02 -0.65
N ILE A 302 6.60 12.82 0.37
CA ILE A 302 5.34 12.76 1.10
C ILE A 302 4.77 14.17 1.26
N GLU A 303 3.49 14.33 0.97
CA GLU A 303 2.78 15.57 1.22
C GLU A 303 1.36 15.32 1.73
N THR A 304 1.00 15.95 2.85
CA THR A 304 -0.39 16.09 3.31
C THR A 304 -0.71 17.57 3.58
N LYS A 305 -1.98 17.98 3.58
CA LYS A 305 -2.35 19.33 4.05
C LYS A 305 -2.81 19.29 5.51
N GLY A 306 -3.70 18.36 5.85
CA GLY A 306 -4.29 18.27 7.17
C GLY A 306 -3.56 17.34 8.15
N GLY A 307 -3.12 16.18 7.67
CA GLY A 307 -2.75 15.07 8.54
C GLY A 307 -1.32 15.06 9.05
N GLU A 308 -1.08 14.10 9.92
CA GLU A 308 0.23 13.71 10.46
C GLU A 308 1.04 12.91 9.43
N ILE A 309 2.37 13.01 9.53
CA ILE A 309 3.29 12.17 8.78
C ILE A 309 4.08 11.32 9.77
N ILE A 310 3.98 10.01 9.64
CA ILE A 310 4.70 9.03 10.46
C ILE A 310 5.64 8.23 9.56
N LEU A 311 6.94 8.30 9.84
CA LEU A 311 7.98 7.58 9.09
C LEU A 311 8.73 6.64 10.01
N ARG A 312 8.85 5.36 9.64
CA ARG A 312 9.64 4.37 10.39
C ARG A 312 10.51 3.54 9.46
N ASP A 313 11.78 3.41 9.81
CA ASP A 313 12.73 2.53 9.12
C ASP A 313 12.86 2.85 7.61
N ILE A 314 13.21 4.10 7.32
CA ILE A 314 13.36 4.61 5.95
C ILE A 314 14.84 4.55 5.53
N SER A 315 15.12 3.91 4.39
CA SER A 315 16.45 3.83 3.79
C SER A 315 16.48 4.51 2.42
N GLY A 316 16.95 5.74 2.39
CA GLY A 316 16.98 6.58 1.20
C GLY A 316 16.69 8.04 1.58
N PRO A 317 16.84 8.98 0.63
CA PRO A 317 16.44 10.36 0.85
C PRO A 317 14.93 10.47 1.10
N SER A 318 14.54 11.26 2.09
CA SER A 318 13.13 11.46 2.45
C SER A 318 12.77 12.94 2.48
N LYS A 319 11.72 13.33 1.79
CA LYS A 319 11.12 14.66 1.83
C LYS A 319 9.67 14.58 2.26
N GLY A 320 9.31 15.24 3.34
CA GLY A 320 7.98 15.20 3.93
C GLY A 320 7.46 16.60 4.23
N LYS A 321 6.19 16.86 3.87
CA LYS A 321 5.55 18.14 4.15
C LYS A 321 4.11 17.98 4.62
N THR A 322 3.78 18.60 5.74
CA THR A 322 2.38 18.82 6.17
C THR A 322 2.12 20.30 6.40
N TYR A 323 0.85 20.71 6.49
CA TYR A 323 0.49 22.08 6.86
C TYR A 323 -0.11 22.13 8.27
N GLY A 324 -0.94 21.16 8.64
CA GLY A 324 -1.63 21.11 9.93
C GLY A 324 -1.09 20.10 10.94
N GLY A 325 -0.42 19.03 10.49
CA GLY A 325 -0.05 17.91 11.35
C GLY A 325 1.36 17.97 11.92
N ASN A 326 1.61 17.03 12.83
CA ASN A 326 2.95 16.72 13.32
C ASN A 326 3.72 15.87 12.29
N ILE A 327 5.02 15.78 12.48
CA ILE A 327 5.87 14.82 11.77
C ILE A 327 6.65 14.02 12.80
N GLU A 328 6.37 12.72 12.89
CA GLU A 328 7.17 11.76 13.66
C GLU A 328 8.00 10.93 12.70
N ALA A 329 9.32 10.93 12.87
CA ALA A 329 10.22 10.18 12.00
C ALA A 329 11.25 9.40 12.81
N LYS A 330 11.31 8.09 12.60
CA LYS A 330 12.12 7.16 13.39
C LYS A 330 13.01 6.31 12.49
N ASN A 331 14.28 6.19 12.86
CA ASN A 331 15.27 5.37 12.15
C ASN A 331 15.40 5.73 10.67
N LEU A 332 15.89 6.94 10.38
CA LEU A 332 16.12 7.42 9.03
C LEU A 332 17.58 7.18 8.61
N ASN A 333 17.78 6.34 7.60
CA ASN A 333 19.06 6.00 7.00
C ASN A 333 19.24 6.69 5.64
N GLY A 334 19.15 8.01 5.64
CA GLY A 334 19.32 8.88 4.48
C GLY A 334 19.28 10.35 4.88
N SER A 335 19.39 11.25 3.90
CA SER A 335 19.14 12.69 4.09
C SER A 335 17.64 12.95 4.21
N THR A 336 17.25 13.91 5.04
CA THR A 336 15.85 14.12 5.41
C THR A 336 15.49 15.61 5.39
N ASP A 337 14.44 15.98 4.65
CA ASP A 337 13.84 17.33 4.56
C ASP A 337 12.38 17.26 5.03
N LEU A 338 12.09 17.71 6.26
CA LEU A 338 10.76 17.62 6.89
C LEU A 338 10.23 19.00 7.27
N LYS A 339 9.02 19.33 6.84
CA LYS A 339 8.43 20.65 7.04
C LYS A 339 6.97 20.60 7.47
N THR A 340 6.60 21.40 8.45
CA THR A 340 5.19 21.63 8.83
C THR A 340 4.92 23.12 9.06
N LEU A 341 3.65 23.57 8.99
CA LEU A 341 3.30 24.94 9.42
C LEU A 341 2.70 24.97 10.84
N GLY A 342 2.11 23.88 11.30
CA GLY A 342 1.21 23.86 12.46
C GLY A 342 1.43 22.73 13.46
N GLY A 343 2.57 22.04 13.40
CA GLY A 343 2.86 20.92 14.29
C GLY A 343 4.32 20.80 14.71
N ASP A 344 4.57 19.84 15.59
CA ASP A 344 5.90 19.48 16.05
C ASP A 344 6.60 18.56 15.02
N ILE A 345 7.93 18.63 14.99
CA ILE A 345 8.76 17.67 14.23
C ILE A 345 9.63 16.91 15.23
N ASP A 346 9.43 15.59 15.32
CA ASP A 346 10.22 14.71 16.16
C ASP A 346 10.97 13.69 15.31
N ILE A 347 12.29 13.85 15.22
CA ILE A 347 13.17 12.97 14.46
C ILE A 347 13.99 12.14 15.46
N PHE A 348 13.63 10.87 15.62
CA PHE A 348 14.34 9.91 16.45
C PHE A 348 15.28 9.05 15.63
N ARG A 349 16.59 9.31 15.73
CA ARG A 349 17.68 8.60 15.05
C ARG A 349 17.67 8.78 13.53
N VAL A 350 18.37 9.83 13.09
CA VAL A 350 18.71 10.06 11.68
C VAL A 350 20.22 9.98 11.47
N LEU A 351 20.65 9.34 10.37
CA LEU A 351 22.07 9.15 10.04
C LEU A 351 22.59 10.21 9.04
N GLY A 352 21.83 10.51 7.98
CA GLY A 352 22.20 11.50 6.97
C GLY A 352 21.87 12.94 7.39
N ALA A 353 22.03 13.89 6.46
CA ALA A 353 21.73 15.31 6.67
C ALA A 353 20.26 15.56 7.07
N VAL A 354 20.01 16.67 7.76
CA VAL A 354 18.68 17.04 8.27
C VAL A 354 18.35 18.49 7.95
N ASP A 355 17.26 18.69 7.23
CA ASP A 355 16.53 19.95 7.10
C ASP A 355 15.18 19.79 7.81
N ALA A 356 14.93 20.60 8.83
CA ALA A 356 13.68 20.58 9.60
C ALA A 356 13.11 21.98 9.80
N GLU A 357 11.85 22.21 9.45
CA GLU A 357 11.24 23.54 9.52
C GLU A 357 9.80 23.48 10.05
N THR A 358 9.50 24.29 11.05
CA THR A 358 8.11 24.51 11.52
C THR A 358 7.82 25.98 11.79
N ASP A 359 6.60 26.43 11.48
CA ASP A 359 6.15 27.77 11.86
C ASP A 359 5.60 27.80 13.30
N ASN A 360 4.84 26.78 13.71
CA ASN A 360 4.19 26.73 15.02
C ASN A 360 4.34 25.34 15.62
N GLY A 361 5.50 25.09 16.19
CA GLY A 361 5.84 23.81 16.80
C GLY A 361 7.30 23.75 17.24
N SER A 362 7.60 22.76 18.05
CA SER A 362 8.95 22.44 18.48
C SER A 362 9.58 21.42 17.55
N ILE A 363 10.91 21.47 17.44
CA ILE A 363 11.69 20.47 16.71
C ILE A 363 12.55 19.72 17.71
N ARG A 364 12.45 18.39 17.73
CA ARG A 364 13.37 17.52 18.44
C ARG A 364 14.13 16.66 17.42
N ILE A 365 15.45 16.69 17.47
CA ILE A 365 16.30 15.87 16.60
C ILE A 365 17.27 15.08 17.46
N ILE A 366 17.17 13.76 17.40
CA ILE A 366 18.17 12.84 17.89
C ILE A 366 18.96 12.32 16.69
N LYS A 367 20.18 12.83 16.52
CA LYS A 367 21.03 12.49 15.37
C LYS A 367 22.09 11.48 15.77
N LEU A 368 22.34 10.52 14.90
CA LEU A 368 23.49 9.63 14.98
C LEU A 368 24.44 9.92 13.82
N TYR A 369 25.71 9.53 13.99
CA TYR A 369 26.72 9.69 12.96
C TYR A 369 27.01 8.35 12.28
N SER A 370 27.21 8.38 10.97
CA SER A 370 27.57 7.21 10.17
C SER A 370 28.48 7.63 9.05
N SER A 371 29.68 7.05 8.97
CA SER A 371 30.64 7.33 7.89
C SER A 371 30.16 6.87 6.50
N LYS A 372 28.93 6.35 6.37
CA LYS A 372 28.29 6.10 5.08
C LYS A 372 27.89 7.38 4.35
N PHE A 373 27.74 8.50 5.06
CA PHE A 373 27.34 9.78 4.50
C PHE A 373 28.49 10.77 4.62
N ASP A 374 28.74 11.54 3.57
CA ASP A 374 29.74 12.61 3.61
C ASP A 374 29.17 13.88 4.23
N ASP A 375 27.87 14.12 4.05
CA ASP A 375 27.14 15.27 4.57
C ASP A 375 26.29 14.87 5.78
N HIS A 376 26.50 15.59 6.89
CA HIS A 376 25.77 15.43 8.14
C HIS A 376 25.25 16.76 8.68
N HIS A 377 25.00 17.76 7.83
CA HIS A 377 24.47 19.02 8.30
C HIS A 377 23.15 18.87 9.06
N ILE A 378 22.88 19.84 9.92
CA ILE A 378 21.58 20.02 10.58
C ILE A 378 21.18 21.46 10.39
N TYR A 379 20.11 21.68 9.63
CA TYR A 379 19.43 22.95 9.50
C TYR A 379 18.06 22.82 10.13
N ALA A 380 17.83 23.56 11.22
CA ALA A 380 16.57 23.49 11.96
C ALA A 380 16.02 24.88 12.24
N THR A 381 14.77 25.13 11.84
CA THR A 381 14.11 26.43 11.98
C THR A 381 12.74 26.29 12.63
N SER A 382 12.47 27.07 13.69
CA SER A 382 11.15 27.21 14.31
C SER A 382 10.79 28.68 14.52
N LYS A 383 9.63 29.14 14.03
CA LYS A 383 9.18 30.51 14.34
C LYS A 383 8.61 30.61 15.74
N ASN A 384 7.67 29.73 16.10
CA ASN A 384 7.04 29.69 17.42
C ASN A 384 7.19 28.30 18.03
N GLY A 385 8.25 28.12 18.82
CA GLY A 385 8.57 26.83 19.44
C GLY A 385 10.03 26.75 19.84
N SER A 386 10.43 25.62 20.42
CA SER A 386 11.81 25.39 20.85
C SER A 386 12.46 24.30 20.00
N ILE A 387 13.79 24.36 19.87
CA ILE A 387 14.56 23.34 19.17
C ILE A 387 15.44 22.62 20.17
N THR A 388 15.30 21.30 20.24
CA THR A 388 16.12 20.40 21.06
C THR A 388 16.93 19.47 20.16
N LEU A 389 18.25 19.50 20.31
CA LEU A 389 19.16 18.59 19.61
C LEU A 389 19.82 17.64 20.60
N GLU A 390 19.85 16.35 20.29
CA GLU A 390 20.66 15.36 21.00
C GLU A 390 21.69 14.77 20.04
N LEU A 391 22.97 15.03 20.32
CA LEU A 391 24.09 14.70 19.44
C LEU A 391 25.12 13.82 20.17
N PRO A 392 25.84 12.90 19.49
CA PRO A 392 26.90 12.13 20.11
C PRO A 392 27.97 13.05 20.69
N GLU A 393 28.55 12.68 21.84
CA GLU A 393 29.63 13.49 22.45
C GLU A 393 30.83 13.68 21.50
N SER A 394 31.10 12.70 20.64
CA SER A 394 32.17 12.73 19.65
C SER A 394 31.78 13.36 18.30
N VAL A 395 30.68 14.11 18.23
CA VAL A 395 30.22 14.71 16.97
C VAL A 395 31.25 15.68 16.39
N ASP A 396 31.45 15.64 15.08
CA ASP A 396 32.22 16.64 14.32
C ASP A 396 31.24 17.69 13.80
N ALA A 397 31.17 18.87 14.44
CA ALA A 397 30.13 19.85 14.20
C ALA A 397 30.63 21.29 14.36
N LEU A 398 30.19 22.17 13.45
CA LEU A 398 30.34 23.62 13.54
C LEU A 398 28.99 24.23 13.91
N PHE A 399 28.87 24.73 15.13
CA PHE A 399 27.61 25.26 15.66
C PHE A 399 27.47 26.74 15.32
N ASN A 400 26.31 27.10 14.75
CA ASN A 400 25.85 28.47 14.55
C ASN A 400 24.37 28.57 14.95
N LEU A 401 24.12 29.04 16.16
CA LEU A 401 22.80 29.06 16.77
C LEU A 401 22.32 30.49 16.93
N THR A 402 21.07 30.76 16.57
CA THR A 402 20.43 32.06 16.77
C THR A 402 19.03 31.87 17.36
N THR A 403 18.77 32.53 18.48
CA THR A 403 17.41 32.65 19.03
C THR A 403 17.03 34.12 19.19
N ARG A 404 15.78 34.44 18.86
CA ARG A 404 15.17 35.77 19.02
C ARG A 404 14.00 35.73 20.02
N GLY A 405 13.36 36.88 20.21
CA GLY A 405 12.21 37.03 21.10
C GLY A 405 12.59 37.13 22.58
N TYR A 406 11.58 37.12 23.45
CA TYR A 406 11.79 37.27 24.89
C TYR A 406 12.16 35.95 25.58
N ASP A 407 11.76 34.80 25.05
CA ASP A 407 12.11 33.47 25.59
C ASP A 407 13.33 32.85 24.88
N ASN A 408 14.38 33.66 24.74
CA ASN A 408 15.53 33.38 23.89
C ASN A 408 16.69 32.66 24.60
N LYS A 409 16.43 31.54 25.29
CA LYS A 409 17.48 30.81 26.03
C LYS A 409 18.27 29.91 25.08
N ILE A 410 19.59 29.89 25.22
CA ILE A 410 20.46 28.88 24.62
C ILE A 410 21.10 28.10 25.78
N LYS A 411 20.94 26.78 25.77
CA LYS A 411 21.62 25.85 26.68
C LYS A 411 22.33 24.78 25.87
N SER A 412 23.57 24.46 26.23
CA SER A 412 24.34 23.43 25.53
C SER A 412 25.25 22.66 26.50
N ASP A 413 25.28 21.34 26.33
CA ASP A 413 26.29 20.47 26.96
C ASP A 413 27.65 20.53 26.23
N PHE A 414 27.71 21.18 25.08
CA PHE A 414 28.95 21.48 24.34
C PHE A 414 29.46 22.88 24.71
N THR A 415 30.78 23.07 24.61
CA THR A 415 31.40 24.38 24.85
C THR A 415 31.10 25.33 23.71
N LEU A 416 30.21 26.31 23.95
CA LEU A 416 29.82 27.33 22.98
C LEU A 416 30.09 28.73 23.55
N GLU A 417 30.52 29.64 22.68
CA GLU A 417 30.62 31.06 22.96
C GLU A 417 29.25 31.70 22.73
N ILE A 418 28.56 32.03 23.83
CA ILE A 418 27.23 32.65 23.78
C ILE A 418 27.39 34.16 23.82
N THR A 419 26.92 34.83 22.77
CA THR A 419 26.89 36.29 22.67
C THR A 419 25.45 36.79 22.76
N ARG A 420 25.24 37.86 23.53
CA ARG A 420 23.98 38.59 23.57
C ARG A 420 24.15 39.90 22.82
N SER A 421 23.54 40.01 21.64
CA SER A 421 23.60 41.25 20.84
C SER A 421 22.72 42.34 21.43
N ASP A 422 21.51 41.97 21.88
CA ASP A 422 20.52 42.88 22.45
C ASP A 422 19.56 42.09 23.40
N PRO A 423 18.55 42.71 24.02
CA PRO A 423 17.65 42.01 24.93
C PRO A 423 16.90 40.84 24.31
N THR A 424 16.58 40.92 23.02
CA THR A 424 15.73 39.96 22.29
C THR A 424 16.52 39.04 21.38
N ARG A 425 17.81 39.26 21.12
CA ARG A 425 18.65 38.36 20.30
C ARG A 425 19.84 37.77 21.05
N LYS A 426 19.95 36.44 21.01
CA LYS A 426 21.17 35.70 21.40
C LYS A 426 21.69 34.85 20.26
N THR A 427 23.01 34.77 20.18
CA THR A 427 23.70 33.87 19.25
C THR A 427 24.67 33.00 20.03
N ALA A 428 24.95 31.81 19.53
CA ALA A 428 25.99 30.95 20.06
C ALA A 428 26.78 30.31 18.92
N SER A 429 28.10 30.36 19.02
CA SER A 429 29.00 29.72 18.07
C SER A 429 30.00 28.83 18.79
N GLY A 430 30.40 27.76 18.14
CA GLY A 430 31.42 26.87 18.68
C GLY A 430 31.70 25.72 17.74
N LYS A 431 32.65 24.87 18.10
CA LYS A 431 32.98 23.68 17.32
C LYS A 431 33.17 22.48 18.23
N SER A 432 32.81 21.32 17.73
CA SER A 432 33.17 20.01 18.27
C SER A 432 33.92 19.23 17.19
N GLY A 433 34.96 18.49 17.57
CA GLY A 433 35.82 17.81 16.60
C GLY A 433 36.55 18.80 15.68
N LYS A 434 36.50 18.56 14.37
CA LYS A 434 37.14 19.43 13.37
C LYS A 434 36.25 20.61 12.96
N GLY A 435 34.94 20.53 13.22
CA GLY A 435 33.93 21.48 12.78
C GLY A 435 33.58 21.34 11.30
N THR A 436 33.53 20.13 10.74
CA THR A 436 33.28 19.96 9.30
C THR A 436 31.80 20.07 8.92
N HIS A 437 30.89 19.61 9.78
CA HIS A 437 29.46 19.54 9.47
C HIS A 437 28.73 20.72 10.13
N PRO A 438 28.04 21.57 9.36
CA PRO A 438 27.35 22.72 9.93
C PRO A 438 26.10 22.29 10.71
N VAL A 439 25.91 22.92 11.87
CA VAL A 439 24.70 22.83 12.70
C VAL A 439 24.16 24.23 12.84
N GLU A 440 23.22 24.58 11.97
CA GLU A 440 22.57 25.90 11.95
C GLU A 440 21.16 25.79 12.51
N VAL A 441 20.92 26.50 13.60
CA VAL A 441 19.62 26.47 14.30
C VAL A 441 19.10 27.88 14.46
N PHE A 442 17.90 28.13 13.96
CA PHE A 442 17.22 29.41 14.09
C PHE A 442 15.89 29.25 14.81
N VAL A 443 15.70 30.02 15.89
CA VAL A 443 14.42 30.11 16.61
C VAL A 443 13.99 31.56 16.70
N GLU A 444 12.79 31.90 16.23
CA GLU A 444 12.29 33.28 16.32
C GLU A 444 11.70 33.59 17.70
N ASN A 445 10.86 32.72 18.25
CA ASN A 445 10.25 32.85 19.57
C ASN A 445 10.33 31.53 20.33
N GLY A 446 11.43 31.35 21.07
CA GLY A 446 11.64 30.16 21.90
C GLY A 446 13.11 29.86 22.14
N SER A 447 13.37 28.70 22.73
CA SER A 447 14.71 28.34 23.22
C SER A 447 15.39 27.28 22.36
N ILE A 448 16.72 27.27 22.43
CA ILE A 448 17.56 26.23 21.83
C ILE A 448 18.24 25.45 22.95
N ILE A 449 18.10 24.13 22.92
CA ILE A 449 18.70 23.22 23.89
C ILE A 449 19.51 22.17 23.12
N ILE A 450 20.77 21.99 23.48
CA ILE A 450 21.63 20.96 22.90
C ILE A 450 22.16 20.05 24.01
N HIS A 451 21.89 18.75 23.87
CA HIS A 451 22.36 17.73 24.78
C HIS A 451 23.39 16.81 24.12
N LYS A 452 24.29 16.28 24.95
CA LYS A 452 25.10 15.12 24.57
C LYS A 452 24.26 13.85 24.75
N LEU A 453 24.22 13.01 23.73
CA LEU A 453 23.60 11.68 23.79
C LEU A 453 24.30 10.82 24.84
N ASN A 454 23.58 10.45 25.90
CA ASN A 454 24.07 9.50 26.90
C ASN A 454 24.09 8.08 26.30
N GLN A 455 25.27 7.49 26.12
CA GLN A 455 25.46 6.14 25.55
C GLN A 455 24.93 4.97 26.43
N LYS A 456 24.03 5.22 27.38
CA LYS A 456 23.54 4.22 28.35
C LYS A 456 22.24 3.51 27.96
N THR A 457 21.60 3.85 26.84
CA THR A 457 20.45 3.11 26.32
C THR A 457 20.93 2.16 25.23
N LYS A 458 21.34 0.96 25.67
CA LYS A 458 21.58 -0.22 24.81
C LYS A 458 20.29 -0.97 24.54
#